data_AF-A0A644ZQD6-F1
#
_entry.id   AF-A0A644ZQD6-F1
#
_cell.length_a   1.000
_cell.length_b   1.000
_cell.length_c   1.000
_cell.angle_alpha   90.00
_cell.angle_beta   90.00
_cell.angle_gamma   90.00
#
_symmetry.space_group_name_H-M   'P 1'
#
loop_
_entity.id
_entity.type
_entity.pdbx_description
1 polymer ?
#
loop_
_entity_poly.entity_id
_entity_poly.type
_entity_poly.pdbx_seq_one_letter_code
_entity_poly.pdbx_strand_id
1 'polypeptide(L)'
;MTSIALSQYVGGELHDAFPHLKVDVHHPELTVNLEVRDYRAFVHADPEPGAGGLPIGMSGRAVALLSGGIDSPVSAWMMAKRGVELELVHFFSYPYTSPEAKEKVLDLARILTAWCGRLTVHVVPFTAIQEELRRSCPEELFTILMRRFMMRISEAVARRAGGGALITGESLGQVASQTMDAMHCTGAVCTLPIFRPVVGMDKEEIIRIARRIGTFETSILPYEDCCTVFTPKHPRTRPTLGEVETAETALDVEALVSSAVEQIERVILNP
;
A
#
# COMPACT_ATOMS: atom_id res chain seq x y z
N MET A 1 38.05 30.45 -15.35
CA MET A 1 38.77 29.51 -14.45
C MET A 1 38.35 28.10 -14.79
N THR A 2 39.24 27.11 -14.69
CA THR A 2 38.86 25.69 -14.77
C THR A 2 38.24 25.24 -13.45
N SER A 3 37.59 24.07 -13.41
CA SER A 3 37.02 23.50 -12.17
C SER A 3 38.07 23.38 -11.06
N ILE A 4 39.26 22.85 -11.38
CA ILE A 4 40.36 22.69 -10.42
C ILE A 4 40.82 24.04 -9.86
N ALA A 5 41.02 25.04 -10.73
CA ALA A 5 41.45 26.37 -10.31
C ALA A 5 40.40 27.05 -9.41
N LEU A 6 39.12 26.83 -9.69
CA LEU A 6 38.03 27.34 -8.87
C LEU A 6 37.98 26.65 -7.50
N SER A 7 38.11 25.33 -7.45
CA SER A 7 38.15 24.57 -6.19
C SER A 7 39.34 24.98 -5.32
N GLN A 8 40.52 25.20 -5.92
CA GLN A 8 41.69 25.69 -5.19
C GLN A 8 41.49 27.11 -4.66
N TYR A 9 40.96 28.01 -5.49
CA TYR A 9 40.69 29.39 -5.12
C TYR A 9 39.70 29.48 -3.94
N VAL A 10 38.54 28.84 -4.07
CA VAL A 10 37.52 28.86 -3.01
C VAL A 10 37.96 28.06 -1.78
N GLY A 11 38.68 26.94 -1.96
CA GLY A 11 39.26 26.19 -0.85
C GLY A 11 40.26 27.02 -0.03
N GLY A 12 41.05 27.87 -0.70
CA GLY A 12 41.94 28.84 -0.04
C GLY A 12 41.15 29.87 0.77
N GLU A 13 40.17 30.53 0.15
CA GLU A 13 39.30 31.52 0.84
C GLU A 13 38.61 30.92 2.07
N LEU A 14 38.14 29.67 1.97
CA LEU A 14 37.54 28.94 3.08
C LEU A 14 38.55 28.61 4.19
N HIS A 15 39.77 28.24 3.83
CA HIS A 15 40.82 27.97 4.82
C HIS A 15 41.21 29.24 5.58
N ASP A 16 41.36 30.36 4.88
CA ASP A 16 41.71 31.65 5.48
C ASP A 16 40.58 32.17 6.38
N ALA A 17 39.32 32.01 5.98
CA ALA A 17 38.16 32.39 6.79
C ALA A 17 37.92 31.46 7.99
N PHE A 18 38.23 30.17 7.85
CA PHE A 18 37.99 29.13 8.85
C PHE A 18 39.25 28.30 9.15
N PRO A 19 40.28 28.89 9.79
CA PRO A 19 41.59 28.26 9.96
C PRO A 19 41.60 27.04 10.89
N HIS A 20 40.49 26.79 11.61
CA HIS A 20 40.31 25.61 12.46
C HIS A 20 39.85 24.38 11.67
N LEU A 21 39.39 24.55 10.43
CA LEU A 21 38.98 23.45 9.55
C LEU A 21 40.18 22.89 8.78
N LYS A 22 40.14 21.59 8.50
CA LYS A 22 41.16 20.89 7.71
C LYS A 22 40.54 20.38 6.41
N VAL A 23 41.29 20.50 5.32
CA VAL A 23 40.88 19.95 4.02
C VAL A 23 41.14 18.45 4.01
N ASP A 24 40.10 17.66 3.78
CA ASP A 24 40.18 16.22 3.48
C ASP A 24 39.50 15.96 2.14
N VAL A 25 40.28 15.52 1.14
CA VAL A 25 39.79 15.23 -0.22
C VAL A 25 39.34 13.77 -0.41
N HIS A 26 39.48 12.94 0.62
CA HIS A 26 39.10 11.53 0.61
C HIS A 26 37.83 11.27 1.42
N HIS A 27 37.73 11.84 2.63
CA HIS A 27 36.61 11.64 3.54
C HIS A 27 36.17 12.97 4.21
N PRO A 28 35.67 13.95 3.43
CA PRO A 28 35.21 15.22 3.98
C PRO A 28 33.97 15.03 4.88
N GLU A 29 33.92 15.77 5.98
CA GLU A 29 32.70 15.87 6.82
C GLU A 29 31.62 16.75 6.15
N LEU A 30 32.05 17.69 5.31
CA LEU A 30 31.19 18.58 4.54
C LEU A 30 31.84 18.89 3.19
N THR A 31 31.13 18.59 2.10
CA THR A 31 31.58 18.96 0.75
C THR A 31 30.91 20.27 0.33
N VAL A 32 31.70 21.30 -0.01
CA VAL A 32 31.18 22.54 -0.60
C VAL A 32 31.21 22.40 -2.13
N ASN A 33 30.04 22.28 -2.72
CA ASN A 33 29.86 22.14 -4.16
C ASN A 33 29.63 23.52 -4.79
N LEU A 34 30.32 23.76 -5.91
CA LEU A 34 30.21 24.99 -6.71
C LEU A 34 29.70 24.63 -8.10
N GLU A 35 28.47 25.03 -8.41
CA GLU A 35 27.87 24.81 -9.72
C GLU A 35 27.80 26.14 -10.48
N VAL A 36 28.72 26.31 -11.44
CA VAL A 36 28.78 27.52 -12.27
C VAL A 36 28.02 27.30 -13.58
N ARG A 37 27.01 28.14 -13.82
CA ARG A 37 26.20 28.21 -15.05
C ARG A 37 26.43 29.56 -15.75
N ASP A 38 25.88 29.72 -16.95
CA ASP A 38 26.13 30.89 -17.82
C ASP A 38 25.92 32.25 -17.14
N TYR A 39 24.92 32.36 -16.25
CA TYR A 39 24.53 33.62 -15.62
C TYR A 39 24.62 33.63 -14.09
N ARG A 40 24.81 32.46 -13.47
CA ARG A 40 24.72 32.29 -12.02
C ARG A 40 25.65 31.18 -11.54
N ALA A 41 26.12 31.31 -10.31
CA ALA A 41 26.77 30.24 -9.58
C ALA A 41 25.91 29.83 -8.37
N PHE A 42 25.82 28.53 -8.12
CA PHE A 42 25.17 27.97 -6.95
C PHE A 42 26.21 27.37 -6.03
N VAL A 43 26.04 27.59 -4.73
CA VAL A 43 26.88 27.03 -3.67
C VAL A 43 26.00 26.20 -2.77
N HIS A 44 26.34 24.92 -2.58
CA HIS A 44 25.54 24.02 -1.76
C HIS A 44 26.40 22.94 -1.10
N ALA A 45 25.88 22.39 0.00
CA ALA A 45 26.41 21.18 0.62
C ALA A 45 25.93 19.92 -0.11
N ASP A 46 26.29 18.74 0.39
CA ASP A 46 25.74 17.49 -0.13
C ASP A 46 24.20 17.46 0.02
N PRO A 47 23.46 17.03 -1.03
CA PRO A 47 22.01 17.04 -1.00
C PRO A 47 21.48 15.96 -0.05
N GLU A 48 20.39 16.28 0.65
CA GLU A 48 19.64 15.27 1.38
C GLU A 48 18.87 14.36 0.40
N PRO A 49 19.03 13.03 0.49
CA PRO A 49 18.27 12.11 -0.36
C PRO A 49 16.77 12.26 -0.14
N GLY A 50 16.05 12.63 -1.20
CA GLY A 50 14.58 12.61 -1.21
C GLY A 50 14.02 11.18 -1.18
N ALA A 51 12.70 11.06 -1.33
CA ALA A 51 12.01 9.75 -1.32
C ALA A 51 12.47 8.79 -2.44
N GLY A 52 13.08 9.31 -3.51
CA GLY A 52 13.43 8.59 -4.73
C GLY A 52 12.18 8.12 -5.48
N GLY A 53 12.33 7.11 -6.34
CA GLY A 53 11.20 6.55 -7.09
C GLY A 53 10.83 7.33 -8.36
N LEU A 54 9.57 7.24 -8.77
CA LEU A 54 9.03 7.89 -9.96
C LEU A 54 7.90 8.86 -9.57
N PRO A 55 7.69 9.96 -10.32
CA PRO A 55 6.56 10.86 -10.09
C PRO A 55 5.22 10.10 -10.17
N ILE A 56 4.33 10.39 -9.22
CA ILE A 56 3.01 9.74 -9.13
C ILE A 56 2.17 10.09 -10.35
N GLY A 57 1.49 9.09 -10.90
CA GLY A 57 0.66 9.18 -12.11
C GLY A 57 1.39 8.77 -13.40
N MET A 58 2.72 8.72 -13.41
CA MET A 58 3.51 8.34 -14.60
C MET A 58 3.33 6.87 -14.99
N SER A 59 2.96 6.00 -14.04
CA SER A 59 2.77 4.55 -14.26
C SER A 59 1.29 4.16 -14.29
N GLY A 60 0.40 5.11 -14.55
CA GLY A 60 -1.04 4.90 -14.54
C GLY A 60 -1.62 4.82 -13.13
N ARG A 61 -2.81 4.20 -13.03
CA ARG A 61 -3.61 4.14 -11.80
C ARG A 61 -3.91 2.70 -11.40
N ALA A 62 -4.02 2.44 -10.11
CA ALA A 62 -4.39 1.14 -9.57
C ALA A 62 -5.24 1.27 -8.29
N VAL A 63 -5.94 0.20 -7.95
CA VAL A 63 -6.67 0.10 -6.68
C VAL A 63 -5.85 -0.70 -5.66
N ALA A 64 -5.54 -0.11 -4.52
CA ALA A 64 -4.92 -0.81 -3.40
C ALA A 64 -5.96 -1.18 -2.34
N LEU A 65 -5.99 -2.46 -1.95
CA LEU A 65 -6.81 -2.93 -0.86
C LEU A 65 -6.14 -2.54 0.46
N LEU A 66 -6.71 -1.55 1.14
CA LEU A 66 -6.21 -1.02 2.41
C LEU A 66 -6.97 -1.65 3.58
N SER A 67 -6.21 -2.28 4.47
CA SER A 67 -6.71 -2.89 5.70
C SER A 67 -6.15 -2.16 6.92
N GLY A 68 -6.61 -2.51 8.12
CA GLY A 68 -6.06 -1.95 9.36
C GLY A 68 -4.69 -2.53 9.74
N GLY A 69 -4.15 -3.45 8.94
CA GLY A 69 -2.88 -4.12 9.19
C GLY A 69 -1.66 -3.32 8.74
N ILE A 70 -0.48 -3.87 9.06
CA ILE A 70 0.82 -3.25 8.76
C ILE A 70 1.16 -3.29 7.26
N ASP A 71 0.70 -4.34 6.56
CA ASP A 71 1.30 -4.76 5.28
C ASP A 71 0.69 -4.01 4.08
N SER A 72 -0.59 -3.68 4.15
CA SER A 72 -1.31 -3.01 3.06
C SER A 72 -0.90 -1.53 2.88
N PRO A 73 -0.67 -0.71 3.94
CA PRO A 73 -0.11 0.63 3.75
C PRO A 73 1.29 0.61 3.12
N VAL A 74 2.13 -0.36 3.51
CA VAL A 74 3.46 -0.55 2.93
C VAL A 74 3.37 -0.88 1.44
N SER A 75 2.47 -1.79 1.07
CA SER A 75 2.28 -2.19 -0.33
C SER A 75 1.75 -1.05 -1.19
N ALA A 76 0.80 -0.26 -0.67
CA ALA A 76 0.33 0.96 -1.32
C ALA A 76 1.49 1.93 -1.58
N TRP A 77 2.28 2.25 -0.53
CA TRP A 77 3.44 3.14 -0.64
C TRP A 77 4.48 2.63 -1.65
N MET A 78 4.79 1.33 -1.66
CA MET A 78 5.76 0.75 -2.60
C MET A 78 5.33 0.93 -4.06
N MET A 79 4.03 0.84 -4.35
CA MET A 79 3.50 1.07 -5.69
C MET A 79 3.44 2.55 -6.04
N ALA A 80 3.06 3.43 -5.11
CA ALA A 80 3.12 4.88 -5.30
C ALA A 80 4.56 5.33 -5.62
N LYS A 81 5.56 4.77 -4.93
CA LYS A 81 6.99 5.01 -5.21
C LYS A 81 7.40 4.60 -6.64
N ARG A 82 6.65 3.70 -7.30
CA ARG A 82 6.83 3.34 -8.70
C ARG A 82 5.99 4.19 -9.66
N GLY A 83 5.47 5.32 -9.19
CA GLY A 83 4.73 6.30 -10.00
C GLY A 83 3.26 5.92 -10.24
N VAL A 84 2.71 4.97 -9.49
CA VAL A 84 1.30 4.57 -9.61
C VAL A 84 0.42 5.50 -8.80
N GLU A 85 -0.60 6.07 -9.43
CA GLU A 85 -1.67 6.79 -8.71
C GLU A 85 -2.61 5.79 -8.04
N LEU A 86 -2.99 6.05 -6.79
CA LEU A 86 -3.73 5.09 -5.97
C LEU A 86 -5.17 5.52 -5.72
N GLU A 87 -6.07 4.56 -5.92
CA GLU A 87 -7.40 4.52 -5.32
C GLU A 87 -7.35 3.46 -4.20
N LEU A 88 -7.90 3.75 -3.03
CA LEU A 88 -7.88 2.83 -1.89
C LEU A 88 -9.24 2.19 -1.71
N VAL A 89 -9.30 0.88 -1.51
CA VAL A 89 -10.54 0.17 -1.15
C VAL A 89 -10.40 -0.40 0.26
N HIS A 90 -11.34 -0.05 1.13
CA HIS A 90 -11.46 -0.60 2.47
C HIS A 90 -12.80 -1.29 2.63
N PHE A 91 -12.80 -2.52 3.16
CA PHE A 91 -14.02 -3.28 3.45
C PHE A 91 -14.38 -3.13 4.92
N PHE A 92 -15.64 -2.74 5.17
CA PHE A 92 -16.15 -2.44 6.50
C PHE A 92 -17.45 -3.18 6.75
N SER A 93 -17.56 -3.85 7.90
CA SER A 93 -18.68 -4.73 8.23
C SER A 93 -19.36 -4.30 9.53
N TYR A 94 -20.01 -3.15 9.54
CA TYR A 94 -20.82 -2.71 10.69
C TYR A 94 -22.09 -3.58 10.82
N PRO A 95 -22.53 -3.98 12.03
CA PRO A 95 -22.01 -3.62 13.36
C PRO A 95 -20.90 -4.54 13.90
N TYR A 96 -20.42 -5.51 13.13
CA TYR A 96 -19.40 -6.46 13.59
C TYR A 96 -17.99 -5.88 13.67
N THR A 97 -17.71 -4.84 12.89
CA THR A 97 -16.51 -4.00 13.02
C THR A 97 -16.92 -2.65 13.60
N SER A 98 -16.04 -2.07 14.41
CA SER A 98 -16.34 -0.84 15.12
C SER A 98 -16.07 0.40 14.24
N PRO A 99 -16.75 1.53 14.46
CA PRO A 99 -16.42 2.79 13.77
C PRO A 99 -14.94 3.19 13.91
N GLU A 100 -14.31 2.88 15.05
CA GLU A 100 -12.89 3.11 15.28
C GLU A 100 -11.99 2.29 14.35
N ALA A 101 -12.43 1.08 13.94
CA ALA A 101 -11.71 0.30 12.92
C ALA A 101 -11.75 0.98 11.54
N LYS A 102 -12.89 1.61 11.18
CA LYS A 102 -12.99 2.43 9.97
C LYS A 102 -12.07 3.66 10.07
N GLU A 103 -12.12 4.39 11.19
CA GLU A 103 -11.28 5.58 11.39
C GLU A 103 -9.79 5.23 11.38
N LYS A 104 -9.37 4.11 11.99
CA LYS A 104 -7.99 3.61 11.91
C LYS A 104 -7.49 3.51 10.47
N VAL A 105 -8.32 3.03 9.55
CA VAL A 105 -7.95 2.91 8.13
C VAL A 105 -7.91 4.26 7.42
N LEU A 106 -8.82 5.17 7.75
CA LEU A 106 -8.78 6.55 7.24
C LEU A 106 -7.55 7.30 7.75
N ASP A 107 -7.11 7.06 8.98
CA ASP A 107 -5.87 7.61 9.53
C ASP A 107 -4.63 7.05 8.86
N LEU A 108 -4.59 5.74 8.59
CA LEU A 108 -3.54 5.14 7.77
C LEU A 108 -3.49 5.77 6.37
N ALA A 109 -4.64 6.00 5.75
CA ALA A 109 -4.72 6.67 4.45
C ALA A 109 -4.26 8.14 4.53
N ARG A 110 -4.57 8.88 5.61
CA ARG A 110 -4.05 10.24 5.85
C ARG A 110 -2.54 10.26 6.01
N ILE A 111 -1.96 9.31 6.74
CA ILE A 111 -0.50 9.21 6.88
C ILE A 111 0.15 9.00 5.50
N LEU A 112 -0.48 8.21 4.64
CA LEU A 112 0.02 7.94 3.29
C LEU A 112 -0.05 9.14 2.35
N THR A 113 -0.89 10.16 2.57
CA THR A 113 -1.02 11.30 1.63
C THR A 113 0.28 12.11 1.53
N ALA A 114 1.06 12.18 2.62
CA ALA A 114 2.38 12.81 2.63
C ALA A 114 3.37 12.16 1.63
N TRP A 115 3.15 10.88 1.29
CA TRP A 115 3.97 10.13 0.35
C TRP A 115 3.33 9.96 -1.01
N CYS A 116 2.00 9.79 -1.05
CA CYS A 116 1.26 9.35 -2.21
C CYS A 116 0.45 10.48 -2.88
N GLY A 117 0.46 11.69 -2.31
CA GLY A 117 -0.38 12.78 -2.76
C GLY A 117 -1.84 12.59 -2.34
N ARG A 118 -2.77 13.17 -3.11
CA ARG A 118 -4.22 13.03 -2.86
C ARG A 118 -4.65 11.57 -3.02
N LEU A 119 -5.38 11.06 -2.04
CA LEU A 119 -5.92 9.70 -2.05
C LEU A 119 -7.45 9.73 -1.95
N THR A 120 -8.11 8.78 -2.62
CA THR A 120 -9.54 8.53 -2.46
C THR A 120 -9.72 7.15 -1.84
N VAL A 121 -10.50 7.07 -0.76
CA VAL A 121 -10.84 5.83 -0.06
C VAL A 121 -12.29 5.47 -0.37
N HIS A 122 -12.49 4.29 -0.97
CA HIS A 122 -13.77 3.66 -1.20
C HIS A 122 -14.06 2.72 -0.03
N VAL A 123 -14.96 3.15 0.86
CA VAL A 123 -15.41 2.36 2.00
C VAL A 123 -16.59 1.51 1.54
N VAL A 124 -16.37 0.20 1.46
CA VAL A 124 -17.32 -0.78 0.95
C VAL A 124 -18.06 -1.44 2.11
N PRO A 125 -19.40 -1.35 2.19
CA PRO A 125 -20.16 -2.12 3.15
C PRO A 125 -20.12 -3.60 2.78
N PHE A 126 -19.73 -4.44 3.74
CA PHE A 126 -19.41 -5.85 3.45
C PHE A 126 -20.16 -6.86 4.34
N THR A 127 -20.97 -6.38 5.28
CA THR A 127 -21.74 -7.19 6.23
C THR A 127 -22.66 -8.22 5.56
N ALA A 128 -23.48 -7.79 4.59
CA ALA A 128 -24.46 -8.68 3.94
C ALA A 128 -23.78 -9.86 3.20
N ILE A 129 -22.63 -9.60 2.58
CA ILE A 129 -21.84 -10.64 1.91
C ILE A 129 -21.31 -11.65 2.94
N GLN A 130 -20.76 -11.16 4.06
CA GLN A 130 -20.26 -12.03 5.12
C GLN A 130 -21.36 -12.89 5.76
N GLU A 131 -22.53 -12.31 6.02
CA GLU A 131 -23.67 -13.05 6.56
C GLU A 131 -24.16 -14.13 5.59
N GLU A 132 -24.23 -13.82 4.29
CA GLU A 132 -24.62 -14.79 3.27
C GLU A 132 -23.60 -15.93 3.14
N LEU A 133 -22.31 -15.62 3.13
CA LEU A 133 -21.24 -16.61 3.12
C LEU A 133 -21.32 -17.53 4.33
N ARG A 134 -21.60 -16.98 5.52
CA ARG A 134 -21.72 -17.77 6.75
C ARG A 134 -22.95 -18.69 6.72
N ARG A 135 -24.03 -18.27 6.08
CA ARG A 135 -25.27 -19.05 5.99
C ARG A 135 -25.18 -20.19 4.96
N SER A 136 -24.55 -19.92 3.83
CA SER A 136 -24.75 -20.71 2.61
C SER A 136 -23.51 -21.47 2.16
N CYS A 137 -22.33 -21.22 2.75
CA CYS A 137 -21.06 -21.84 2.35
C CYS A 137 -20.39 -22.65 3.47
N PRO A 138 -19.51 -23.61 3.13
CA PRO A 138 -18.68 -24.31 4.11
C PRO A 138 -17.80 -23.36 4.92
N GLU A 139 -17.80 -23.53 6.24
CA GLU A 139 -17.09 -22.65 7.19
C GLU A 139 -15.59 -22.56 6.88
N GLU A 140 -14.96 -23.68 6.52
CA GLU A 140 -13.52 -23.75 6.22
C GLU A 140 -13.10 -22.96 4.95
N LEU A 141 -14.04 -22.69 4.04
CA LEU A 141 -13.81 -21.91 2.82
C LEU A 141 -14.15 -20.42 2.98
N PHE A 142 -14.76 -20.04 4.11
CA PHE A 142 -15.28 -18.69 4.36
C PHE A 142 -14.27 -17.59 3.99
N THR A 143 -13.04 -17.68 4.52
CA THR A 143 -12.01 -16.65 4.28
C THR A 143 -11.64 -16.53 2.80
N ILE A 144 -11.58 -17.63 2.05
CA ILE A 144 -11.20 -17.60 0.62
C ILE A 144 -12.33 -17.02 -0.22
N LEU A 145 -13.57 -17.43 0.04
CA LEU A 145 -14.77 -16.90 -0.63
C LEU A 145 -14.91 -15.40 -0.37
N MET A 146 -14.77 -15.00 0.89
CA MET A 146 -14.77 -13.60 1.33
C MET A 146 -13.74 -12.78 0.55
N ARG A 147 -12.50 -13.26 0.43
CA ARG A 147 -11.46 -12.57 -0.33
C ARG A 147 -11.75 -12.51 -1.83
N ARG A 148 -12.37 -13.54 -2.42
CA ARG A 148 -12.84 -13.50 -3.81
C ARG A 148 -13.86 -12.38 -4.05
N PHE A 149 -14.81 -12.18 -3.13
CA PHE A 149 -15.72 -11.04 -3.20
C PHE A 149 -14.99 -9.69 -3.09
N MET A 150 -14.03 -9.58 -2.16
CA MET A 150 -13.21 -8.38 -2.04
C MET A 150 -12.49 -8.07 -3.35
N MET A 151 -11.88 -9.08 -3.98
CA MET A 151 -11.18 -8.94 -5.25
C MET A 151 -12.11 -8.51 -6.40
N ARG A 152 -13.31 -9.11 -6.53
CA ARG A 152 -14.31 -8.71 -7.53
C ARG A 152 -14.75 -7.26 -7.37
N ILE A 153 -15.06 -6.85 -6.14
CA ILE A 153 -15.47 -5.48 -5.82
C ILE A 153 -14.33 -4.50 -6.10
N SER A 154 -13.10 -4.82 -5.68
CA SER A 154 -11.93 -3.98 -5.96
C SER A 154 -11.66 -3.85 -7.45
N GLU A 155 -11.84 -4.90 -8.26
CA GLU A 155 -11.74 -4.81 -9.72
C GLU A 155 -12.84 -3.93 -10.32
N ALA A 156 -14.08 -4.03 -9.83
CA ALA A 156 -15.16 -3.15 -10.27
C ALA A 156 -14.85 -1.67 -9.96
N VAL A 157 -14.30 -1.39 -8.77
CA VAL A 157 -13.81 -0.04 -8.40
C VAL A 157 -12.67 0.40 -9.31
N ALA A 158 -11.69 -0.48 -9.58
CA ALA A 158 -10.57 -0.17 -10.45
C ALA A 158 -11.05 0.23 -11.85
N ARG A 159 -11.96 -0.54 -12.45
CA ARG A 159 -12.55 -0.21 -13.76
C ARG A 159 -13.26 1.14 -13.76
N ARG A 160 -14.06 1.44 -12.72
CA ARG A 160 -14.75 2.73 -12.58
C ARG A 160 -13.80 3.91 -12.42
N ALA A 161 -12.66 3.70 -11.76
CA ALA A 161 -11.66 4.72 -11.53
C ALA A 161 -10.61 4.82 -12.66
N GLY A 162 -10.67 3.98 -13.69
CA GLY A 162 -9.66 3.92 -14.77
C GLY A 162 -8.34 3.26 -14.32
N GLY A 163 -8.38 2.43 -13.28
CA GLY A 163 -7.24 1.68 -12.78
C GLY A 163 -6.96 0.40 -13.60
N GLY A 164 -5.68 0.13 -13.83
CA GLY A 164 -5.21 -1.02 -14.63
C GLY A 164 -4.67 -2.19 -13.81
N ALA A 165 -4.70 -2.13 -12.48
CA ALA A 165 -4.21 -3.18 -11.59
C ALA A 165 -4.87 -3.13 -10.21
N LEU A 166 -4.78 -4.24 -9.48
CA LEU A 166 -5.04 -4.33 -8.05
C LEU A 166 -3.73 -4.46 -7.27
N ILE A 167 -3.70 -3.97 -6.04
CA ILE A 167 -2.54 -4.03 -5.14
C ILE A 167 -2.98 -4.61 -3.81
N THR A 168 -2.28 -5.64 -3.33
CA THR A 168 -2.57 -6.26 -2.02
C THR A 168 -1.34 -6.25 -1.12
N GLY A 169 -1.58 -6.27 0.19
CA GLY A 169 -0.56 -6.46 1.24
C GLY A 169 -0.25 -7.93 1.55
N GLU A 170 -0.41 -8.84 0.58
CA GLU A 170 -0.17 -10.26 0.81
C GLU A 170 1.32 -10.62 0.87
N SER A 171 1.72 -11.39 1.89
CA SER A 171 3.05 -11.98 2.04
C SER A 171 2.96 -13.52 2.07
N LEU A 172 3.79 -14.20 1.27
CA LEU A 172 3.68 -15.64 1.07
C LEU A 172 3.97 -16.40 2.37
N GLY A 173 3.01 -17.24 2.79
CA GLY A 173 3.17 -18.12 3.95
C GLY A 173 2.95 -17.43 5.31
N GLN A 174 2.53 -16.16 5.35
CA GLN A 174 2.32 -15.44 6.60
C GLN A 174 1.06 -15.89 7.35
N VAL A 175 -0.03 -16.19 6.63
CA VAL A 175 -1.30 -16.68 7.17
C VAL A 175 -1.92 -17.76 6.28
N ALA A 176 -2.88 -18.52 6.81
CA ALA A 176 -3.54 -19.62 6.09
C ALA A 176 -4.15 -19.22 4.74
N SER A 177 -4.64 -17.98 4.62
CA SER A 177 -5.22 -17.44 3.38
C SER A 177 -4.17 -16.93 2.38
N GLN A 178 -2.88 -16.99 2.71
CA GLN A 178 -1.75 -16.50 1.89
C GLN A 178 -0.77 -17.62 1.52
N THR A 179 -1.29 -18.84 1.31
CA THR A 179 -0.56 -19.92 0.62
C THR A 179 -0.64 -19.72 -0.90
N MET A 180 0.22 -20.39 -1.67
CA MET A 180 0.16 -20.34 -3.14
C MET A 180 -1.23 -20.75 -3.67
N ASP A 181 -1.81 -21.81 -3.10
CA ASP A 181 -3.14 -22.32 -3.47
C ASP A 181 -4.24 -21.30 -3.15
N ALA A 182 -4.18 -20.68 -1.96
CA ALA A 182 -5.14 -19.67 -1.54
C ALA A 182 -5.05 -18.38 -2.37
N MET A 183 -3.83 -17.92 -2.70
CA MET A 183 -3.61 -16.77 -3.56
C MET A 183 -4.09 -17.05 -4.99
N HIS A 184 -3.89 -18.26 -5.51
CA HIS A 184 -4.41 -18.68 -6.81
C HIS A 184 -5.94 -18.64 -6.82
N CYS A 185 -6.59 -19.27 -5.84
CA CYS A 185 -8.05 -19.28 -5.71
C CYS A 185 -8.63 -17.86 -5.57
N THR A 186 -7.97 -17.01 -4.79
CA THR A 186 -8.40 -15.62 -4.59
C THR A 186 -8.23 -14.78 -5.85
N GLY A 187 -7.12 -14.95 -6.58
CA GLY A 187 -6.82 -14.18 -7.79
C GLY A 187 -7.56 -14.64 -9.04
N ALA A 188 -8.06 -15.88 -9.09
CA ALA A 188 -8.73 -16.44 -10.27
C ALA A 188 -10.01 -15.70 -10.68
N VAL A 189 -10.60 -14.89 -9.79
CA VAL A 189 -11.78 -14.06 -10.08
C VAL A 189 -11.44 -12.72 -10.72
N CYS A 190 -10.15 -12.40 -10.81
CA CYS A 190 -9.67 -11.15 -11.38
C CYS A 190 -9.14 -11.33 -12.78
N THR A 191 -9.41 -10.32 -13.62
CA THR A 191 -8.77 -10.23 -14.94
C THR A 191 -7.68 -9.16 -14.99
N LEU A 192 -7.74 -8.17 -14.09
CA LEU A 192 -6.65 -7.21 -13.91
C LEU A 192 -5.44 -7.86 -13.21
N PRO A 193 -4.21 -7.42 -13.51
CA PRO A 193 -3.03 -7.86 -12.79
C PRO A 193 -3.13 -7.50 -11.30
N ILE A 194 -2.65 -8.40 -10.44
CA ILE A 194 -2.59 -8.20 -8.99
C ILE A 194 -1.13 -8.08 -8.56
N PHE A 195 -0.72 -6.88 -8.17
CA PHE A 195 0.60 -6.61 -7.62
C PHE A 195 0.63 -6.92 -6.12
N ARG A 196 1.68 -7.63 -5.70
CA ARG A 196 1.93 -8.03 -4.31
C ARG A 196 3.33 -7.60 -3.89
N PRO A 197 3.55 -6.31 -3.60
CA PRO A 197 4.89 -5.74 -3.41
C PRO A 197 5.70 -6.41 -2.30
N VAL A 198 5.01 -6.94 -1.27
CA VAL A 198 5.61 -7.55 -0.09
C VAL A 198 5.60 -9.08 -0.11
N VAL A 199 5.27 -9.72 -1.25
CA VAL A 199 5.06 -11.18 -1.33
C VAL A 199 6.25 -12.02 -0.86
N GLY A 200 7.47 -11.53 -1.08
CA GLY A 200 8.72 -12.19 -0.70
C GLY A 200 9.43 -11.56 0.50
N MET A 201 8.78 -10.64 1.21
CA MET A 201 9.36 -9.97 2.39
C MET A 201 8.99 -10.71 3.67
N ASP A 202 9.94 -10.77 4.60
CA ASP A 202 9.64 -11.17 5.97
C ASP A 202 8.92 -10.05 6.75
N LYS A 203 8.41 -10.39 7.94
CA LYS A 203 7.62 -9.45 8.73
C LYS A 203 8.44 -8.26 9.23
N GLU A 204 9.71 -8.47 9.55
CA GLU A 204 10.59 -7.42 10.06
C GLU A 204 10.95 -6.42 8.97
N GLU A 205 11.14 -6.87 7.73
CA GLU A 205 11.29 -6.01 6.55
C GLU A 205 10.10 -5.09 6.37
N ILE A 206 8.88 -5.63 6.42
CA ILE A 206 7.65 -4.85 6.29
C ILE A 206 7.52 -3.85 7.46
N ILE A 207 7.80 -4.28 8.69
CA ILE A 207 7.75 -3.40 9.88
C ILE A 207 8.75 -2.25 9.77
N ARG A 208 9.98 -2.50 9.29
CA ARG A 208 10.97 -1.44 9.07
C ARG A 208 10.46 -0.38 8.09
N ILE A 209 9.80 -0.81 7.02
CA ILE A 209 9.20 0.12 6.05
C ILE A 209 8.02 0.87 6.69
N ALA A 210 7.12 0.18 7.39
CA ALA A 210 5.97 0.78 8.06
C ALA A 210 6.38 1.87 9.07
N ARG A 211 7.45 1.64 9.83
CA ARG A 211 8.01 2.67 10.74
C ARG A 211 8.58 3.85 9.98
N ARG A 212 9.33 3.60 8.91
CA ARG A 212 9.90 4.66 8.04
C ARG A 212 8.82 5.55 7.42
N ILE A 213 7.68 4.99 7.02
CA ILE A 213 6.58 5.75 6.41
C ILE A 213 5.54 6.25 7.42
N GLY A 214 5.74 5.97 8.71
CA GLY A 214 4.89 6.46 9.80
C GLY A 214 3.59 5.68 10.02
N THR A 215 3.36 4.56 9.34
CA THR A 215 2.09 3.81 9.42
C THR A 215 2.06 2.76 10.54
N PHE A 216 3.21 2.43 11.13
CA PHE A 216 3.32 1.33 12.10
C PHE A 216 2.45 1.51 13.35
N GLU A 217 2.56 2.65 14.04
CA GLU A 217 1.85 2.89 15.31
C GLU A 217 0.33 2.82 15.15
N THR A 218 -0.19 3.43 14.08
CA THR A 218 -1.62 3.34 13.76
C THR A 218 -2.04 1.91 13.40
N SER A 219 -1.20 1.16 12.67
CA SER A 219 -1.52 -0.21 12.25
C SER A 219 -1.67 -1.19 13.41
N ILE A 220 -0.99 -0.96 14.54
CA ILE A 220 -1.02 -1.85 15.71
C ILE A 220 -2.13 -1.54 16.71
N LEU A 221 -2.95 -0.50 16.47
CA LEU A 221 -4.10 -0.21 17.33
C LEU A 221 -5.06 -1.42 17.40
N PRO A 222 -5.57 -1.78 18.60
CA PRO A 222 -6.26 -3.04 18.86
C PRO A 222 -7.73 -3.03 18.42
N TYR A 223 -7.98 -2.62 17.18
CA TYR A 223 -9.30 -2.65 16.55
C TYR A 223 -9.40 -3.82 15.57
N GLU A 224 -10.53 -4.52 15.59
CA GLU A 224 -10.78 -5.70 14.76
C GLU A 224 -10.89 -5.34 13.28
N ASP A 225 -10.27 -6.15 12.42
CA ASP A 225 -10.35 -6.00 10.97
C ASP A 225 -11.58 -6.75 10.43
N CYS A 226 -12.16 -6.29 9.33
CA CYS A 226 -13.25 -6.97 8.63
C CYS A 226 -12.90 -8.44 8.33
N CYS A 227 -11.62 -8.71 8.05
CA CYS A 227 -11.16 -10.06 7.74
C CYS A 227 -11.16 -11.02 8.94
N THR A 228 -11.20 -10.52 10.18
CA THR A 228 -11.06 -11.35 11.39
C THR A 228 -12.37 -11.76 12.02
N VAL A 229 -13.43 -10.97 11.84
CA VAL A 229 -14.75 -11.09 12.50
C VAL A 229 -15.38 -12.50 12.41
N PHE A 230 -15.15 -13.22 11.32
CA PHE A 230 -15.69 -14.57 11.09
C PHE A 230 -14.61 -15.55 10.63
N THR A 231 -13.38 -15.37 11.11
CA THR A 231 -12.31 -16.32 10.80
C THR A 231 -12.68 -17.71 11.32
N PRO A 232 -12.70 -18.75 10.46
CA PRO A 232 -13.03 -20.09 10.89
C PRO A 232 -11.93 -20.65 11.82
N LYS A 233 -12.30 -21.57 12.72
CA LYS A 233 -11.33 -22.21 13.64
C LYS A 233 -10.27 -23.03 12.89
N HIS A 234 -10.66 -23.65 11.78
CA HIS A 234 -9.81 -24.50 10.96
C HIS A 234 -9.91 -24.08 9.49
N PRO A 235 -9.26 -22.97 9.09
CA PRO A 235 -9.29 -22.49 7.71
C PRO A 235 -8.63 -23.51 6.76
N ARG A 236 -9.19 -23.65 5.56
CA ARG A 236 -8.61 -24.47 4.50
C ARG A 236 -7.31 -23.83 3.99
N THR A 237 -6.16 -24.45 4.25
CA THR A 237 -4.84 -23.94 3.85
C THR A 237 -4.43 -24.30 2.43
N ARG A 238 -5.04 -25.35 1.87
CA ARG A 238 -4.83 -25.82 0.48
C ARG A 238 -6.18 -25.94 -0.24
N PRO A 239 -6.88 -24.82 -0.47
CA PRO A 239 -8.12 -24.83 -1.23
C PRO A 239 -7.83 -25.14 -2.71
N THR A 240 -8.74 -25.84 -3.36
CA THR A 240 -8.71 -26.00 -4.82
C THR A 240 -9.73 -25.07 -5.48
N LEU A 241 -9.44 -24.63 -6.71
CA LEU A 241 -10.33 -23.71 -7.41
C LEU A 241 -11.74 -24.31 -7.59
N GLY A 242 -11.84 -25.59 -7.94
CA GLY A 242 -13.12 -26.28 -8.12
C GLY A 242 -13.96 -26.38 -6.84
N GLU A 243 -13.35 -26.61 -5.67
CA GLU A 243 -14.06 -26.58 -4.38
C GLU A 243 -14.67 -25.19 -4.13
N VAL A 244 -13.89 -24.14 -4.36
CA VAL A 244 -14.30 -22.76 -4.11
C VAL A 244 -15.39 -22.31 -5.09
N GLU A 245 -15.25 -22.62 -6.37
CA GLU A 245 -16.27 -22.32 -7.39
C GLU A 245 -17.57 -23.08 -7.14
N THR A 246 -17.50 -24.34 -6.69
CA THR A 246 -18.68 -25.12 -6.32
C THR A 246 -19.41 -24.47 -5.14
N ALA A 247 -18.68 -24.02 -4.12
CA ALA A 247 -19.29 -23.32 -2.99
C ALA A 247 -19.98 -22.00 -3.41
N GLU A 248 -19.44 -21.29 -4.40
CA GLU A 248 -20.05 -20.06 -4.92
C GLU A 248 -21.36 -20.30 -5.69
N THR A 249 -21.63 -21.52 -6.18
CA THR A 249 -22.90 -21.81 -6.88
C THR A 249 -24.15 -21.65 -6.00
N ALA A 250 -23.97 -21.67 -4.67
CA ALA A 250 -25.03 -21.41 -3.70
C ALA A 250 -25.33 -19.91 -3.52
N LEU A 251 -24.59 -19.01 -4.18
CA LEU A 251 -24.63 -17.57 -3.99
C LEU A 251 -25.03 -16.85 -5.26
N ASP A 252 -25.81 -15.77 -5.12
CA ASP A 252 -25.97 -14.77 -6.17
C ASP A 252 -24.80 -13.77 -6.12
N VAL A 253 -23.66 -14.20 -6.64
CA VAL A 253 -22.40 -13.42 -6.60
C VAL A 253 -22.55 -12.06 -7.27
N GLU A 254 -23.22 -12.00 -8.42
CA GLU A 254 -23.35 -10.78 -9.21
C GLU A 254 -24.23 -9.75 -8.50
N ALA A 255 -25.38 -10.15 -7.95
CA ALA A 255 -26.25 -9.25 -7.21
C ALA A 255 -25.56 -8.73 -5.94
N LEU A 256 -24.86 -9.59 -5.20
CA LEU A 256 -24.13 -9.22 -3.99
C LEU A 256 -22.99 -8.22 -4.28
N VAL A 257 -22.19 -8.46 -5.32
CA VAL A 257 -21.12 -7.53 -5.73
C VAL A 257 -21.71 -6.20 -6.19
N SER A 258 -22.76 -6.23 -7.01
CA SER A 258 -23.38 -5.01 -7.53
C SER A 258 -23.96 -4.14 -6.41
N SER A 259 -24.69 -4.75 -5.48
CA SER A 259 -25.24 -4.06 -4.30
C SER A 259 -24.13 -3.41 -3.46
N ALA A 260 -23.06 -4.14 -3.15
CA ALA A 260 -21.96 -3.59 -2.35
C ALA A 260 -21.26 -2.41 -3.05
N VAL A 261 -21.12 -2.50 -4.39
CA VAL A 261 -20.49 -1.48 -5.22
C VAL A 261 -21.35 -0.21 -5.36
N GLU A 262 -22.67 -0.33 -5.33
CA GLU A 262 -23.61 0.81 -5.37
C GLU A 262 -23.63 1.60 -4.05
N GLN A 263 -23.35 0.93 -2.94
CA GLN A 263 -23.39 1.51 -1.59
C GLN A 263 -22.02 2.03 -1.12
N ILE A 264 -21.03 2.11 -2.02
CA ILE A 264 -19.68 2.60 -1.68
C ILE A 264 -19.73 4.07 -1.24
N GLU A 265 -19.20 4.33 -0.05
CA GLU A 265 -18.90 5.67 0.44
C GLU A 265 -17.50 6.08 -0.03
N ARG A 266 -17.35 7.31 -0.55
CA ARG A 266 -16.07 7.84 -0.99
C ARG A 266 -15.57 8.94 -0.06
N VAL A 267 -14.36 8.79 0.44
CA VAL A 267 -13.68 9.78 1.28
C VAL A 267 -12.42 10.27 0.56
N ILE A 268 -12.31 11.57 0.32
CA ILE A 268 -11.14 12.18 -0.34
C ILE A 268 -10.23 12.76 0.74
N LEU A 269 -8.95 12.40 0.68
CA LEU A 269 -7.91 12.83 1.61
C LEU A 269 -6.82 13.60 0.85
N ASN A 270 -6.42 14.74 1.38
CA ASN A 270 -5.36 15.58 0.80
C ASN A 270 -4.09 15.52 1.68
N PRO A 271 -2.91 15.83 1.11
CA PRO A 271 -1.67 16.00 1.87
C PRO A 271 -1.75 17.07 2.95
#